data_AF-A0A7Z9PP88-F1
#
_entry.id   AF-A0A7Z9PP88-F1
#
_cell.length_a   1.000
_cell.length_b   1.000
_cell.length_c   1.000
_cell.angle_alpha   90.00
_cell.angle_beta   90.00
_cell.angle_gamma   90.00
#
_symmetry.space_group_name_H-M   'P 1'
#
loop_
_entity.id
_entity.type
_entity.pdbx_description
1 polymer ?
#
loop_
_entity_poly.entity_id
_entity_poly.type
_entity_poly.pdbx_seq_one_letter_code
_entity_poly.pdbx_strand_id
1 'polypeptide(L)'
;MTGKLLGIRKGFLWLLAVGFLLLALDFGQRYIYVQGAPRPEAVVRIGDEGPLTYALLVAGAGLDEAEMATGLRDLQYAQRVILQAFAGRKVVRSLYPAQPGFSVEQFEEALKAGEGADHLLIYLTGHGGGFNFGATSELNLRTDRIFEFLSAVKAEQITLMVDCCWSGQFALEMEKHQFACPISVITSTDAKHPAPFPVSFVGPRSYGATWFSFLDRGPEEAFRATNEWRARLQPLYPEGMGLLGTWVQKRPASVDRNVSTGL
;
A
#
# COMPACT_ATOMS: atom_id res chain seq x y z
N MET A 1 -41.28 11.02 -43.86
CA MET A 1 -40.58 11.97 -42.97
C MET A 1 -40.59 11.56 -41.48
N THR A 2 -41.49 10.68 -41.04
CA THR A 2 -41.65 10.25 -39.64
C THR A 2 -40.49 9.38 -39.08
N GLY A 3 -39.85 8.54 -39.91
CA GLY A 3 -38.74 7.68 -39.47
C GLY A 3 -37.45 8.44 -39.07
N LYS A 4 -37.14 9.56 -39.74
CA LYS A 4 -35.97 10.40 -39.41
C LYS A 4 -36.14 11.15 -38.09
N LEU A 5 -37.34 11.67 -37.81
CA LEU A 5 -37.67 12.34 -36.55
C LEU A 5 -37.65 11.39 -35.34
N LEU A 6 -38.09 10.14 -35.52
CA LEU A 6 -38.05 9.13 -34.46
C LEU A 6 -36.60 8.70 -34.13
N GLY A 7 -35.74 8.59 -35.14
CA GLY A 7 -34.31 8.28 -34.97
C GLY A 7 -33.55 9.39 -34.25
N ILE A 8 -33.81 10.66 -34.59
CA ILE A 8 -33.22 11.84 -33.92
C ILE A 8 -33.64 11.90 -32.45
N ARG A 9 -34.93 11.65 -32.13
CA ARG A 9 -35.42 11.61 -30.74
C ARG A 9 -34.79 10.48 -29.93
N LYS A 10 -34.61 9.29 -30.51
CA LYS A 10 -33.92 8.17 -29.85
C LYS A 10 -32.44 8.47 -29.61
N GLY A 11 -31.76 9.07 -30.58
CA GLY A 11 -30.36 9.50 -30.43
C GLY A 11 -30.19 10.55 -29.33
N PHE A 12 -31.09 11.53 -29.27
CA PHE A 12 -31.08 12.55 -28.22
C PHE A 12 -31.37 11.97 -26.83
N LEU A 13 -32.33 11.06 -26.70
CA LEU A 13 -32.62 10.37 -25.43
C LEU A 13 -31.44 9.50 -24.97
N TRP A 14 -30.74 8.84 -25.89
CA TRP A 14 -29.52 8.11 -25.58
C TRP A 14 -28.40 9.02 -25.07
N LEU A 15 -28.17 10.15 -25.73
CA LEU A 15 -27.18 11.14 -25.29
C LEU A 15 -27.53 11.71 -23.91
N LEU A 16 -28.80 11.98 -23.64
CA LEU A 16 -29.25 12.38 -22.30
C LEU A 16 -29.00 11.30 -21.27
N ALA A 17 -29.33 10.04 -21.56
CA ALA A 17 -29.10 8.92 -20.65
C ALA A 17 -27.61 8.73 -20.34
N VAL A 18 -26.74 8.81 -21.35
CA VAL A 18 -25.28 8.79 -21.17
C VAL A 18 -24.83 9.99 -20.34
N GLY A 19 -25.35 11.19 -20.61
CA GLY A 19 -25.05 12.39 -19.83
C GLY A 19 -25.42 12.25 -18.35
N PHE A 20 -26.61 11.74 -18.04
CA PHE A 20 -27.03 11.46 -16.66
C PHE A 20 -26.16 10.40 -15.99
N LEU A 21 -25.77 9.34 -16.71
CA LEU A 21 -24.88 8.31 -16.18
C LEU A 21 -23.50 8.89 -15.83
N LEU A 22 -22.92 9.71 -16.71
CA LEU A 22 -21.63 10.37 -16.46
C LEU A 22 -21.71 11.32 -15.26
N LEU A 23 -22.81 12.08 -15.13
CA LEU A 23 -23.04 12.93 -13.96
C LEU A 23 -23.17 12.12 -12.67
N ALA A 24 -23.89 10.98 -12.70
CA ALA A 24 -24.01 10.11 -11.55
C ALA A 24 -22.66 9.46 -11.16
N LEU A 25 -21.84 9.10 -12.15
CA LEU A 25 -20.48 8.59 -11.91
C LEU A 25 -19.56 9.66 -11.31
N ASP A 26 -19.57 10.89 -11.83
CA ASP A 26 -18.82 12.02 -11.25
C ASP A 26 -19.30 12.34 -9.83
N PHE A 27 -20.61 12.33 -9.60
CA PHE A 27 -21.17 12.50 -8.26
C PHE A 27 -20.71 11.38 -7.31
N GLY A 28 -20.80 10.12 -7.73
CA GLY A 28 -20.32 8.98 -6.96
C GLY A 28 -18.84 9.09 -6.62
N GLN A 29 -18.02 9.50 -7.60
CA GLN A 29 -16.60 9.73 -7.41
C GLN A 29 -16.31 10.84 -6.39
N ARG A 30 -16.94 12.02 -6.53
CA ARG A 30 -16.63 13.16 -5.66
C ARG A 30 -17.23 13.02 -4.26
N TYR A 31 -18.50 12.64 -4.16
CA TYR A 31 -19.22 12.69 -2.90
C TYR A 31 -19.10 11.40 -2.10
N ILE A 32 -19.18 10.24 -2.76
CA ILE A 32 -19.11 8.96 -2.05
C ILE A 32 -17.64 8.55 -1.85
N TYR A 33 -16.87 8.59 -2.93
CA TYR A 33 -15.49 8.09 -2.89
C TYR A 33 -14.54 9.05 -2.18
N VAL A 34 -14.50 10.32 -2.61
CA VAL A 34 -13.59 11.34 -2.04
C VAL A 34 -14.08 11.86 -0.69
N GLN A 35 -15.25 12.51 -0.63
CA GLN A 35 -15.72 13.09 0.64
C GLN A 35 -16.05 12.04 1.70
N GLY A 36 -16.51 10.87 1.28
CA GLY A 36 -16.74 9.71 2.16
C GLY A 36 -15.47 8.91 2.46
N ALA A 37 -14.27 9.39 2.12
CA ALA A 37 -13.03 8.73 2.47
C ALA A 37 -12.91 8.63 4.00
N PRO A 38 -12.53 7.46 4.53
CA PRO A 38 -12.37 7.31 5.96
C PRO A 38 -11.20 8.13 6.47
N ARG A 39 -11.23 8.44 7.76
CA ARG A 39 -10.06 8.92 8.50
C ARG A 39 -9.61 7.78 9.41
N PRO A 40 -8.62 6.97 9.00
CA PRO A 40 -8.07 5.92 9.87
C PRO A 40 -7.69 6.52 11.21
N GLU A 41 -7.97 5.77 12.28
CA GLU A 41 -7.56 6.18 13.62
C GLU A 41 -6.03 6.27 13.67
N ALA A 42 -5.54 7.38 14.23
CA ALA A 42 -4.10 7.65 14.25
C ALA A 42 -3.32 6.57 15.00
N VAL A 43 -3.88 6.05 16.10
CA VAL A 43 -3.33 4.93 16.86
C VAL A 43 -4.48 4.07 17.40
N VAL A 44 -4.41 2.76 17.16
CA VAL A 44 -5.30 1.75 17.75
C VAL A 44 -4.46 0.77 18.56
N ARG A 45 -4.92 0.41 19.76
CA ARG A 45 -4.27 -0.58 20.62
C ARG A 45 -5.28 -1.65 21.04
N ILE A 46 -4.93 -2.92 20.88
CA ILE A 46 -5.78 -4.06 21.27
C ILE A 46 -4.93 -5.12 21.97
N GLY A 47 -5.50 -5.68 23.04
CA GLY A 47 -4.92 -6.79 23.79
C GLY A 47 -3.85 -6.35 24.77
N ASP A 48 -3.71 -7.11 25.86
CA ASP A 48 -2.78 -6.79 26.95
C ASP A 48 -1.68 -7.85 27.13
N GLU A 49 -1.82 -9.02 26.49
CA GLU A 49 -0.92 -10.17 26.65
C GLU A 49 -0.57 -10.83 25.30
N GLY A 50 0.57 -11.51 25.26
CA GLY A 50 1.06 -12.25 24.08
C GLY A 50 2.04 -11.46 23.19
N PRO A 51 2.39 -12.01 22.00
CA PRO A 51 3.29 -11.37 21.06
C PRO A 51 2.72 -10.02 20.61
N LEU A 52 3.61 -9.05 20.39
CA LEU A 52 3.31 -7.71 19.91
C LEU A 52 3.49 -7.62 18.40
N THR A 53 2.38 -7.37 17.70
CA THR A 53 2.41 -6.84 16.33
C THR A 53 2.29 -5.32 16.38
N TYR A 54 3.35 -4.62 15.97
CA TYR A 54 3.32 -3.20 15.71
C TYR A 54 3.19 -2.96 14.21
N ALA A 55 2.15 -2.25 13.78
CA ALA A 55 1.91 -1.92 12.39
C ALA A 55 1.99 -0.41 12.16
N LEU A 56 2.85 0.02 11.24
CA LEU A 56 2.94 1.38 10.76
C LEU A 56 2.35 1.48 9.35
N LEU A 57 1.21 2.16 9.23
CA LEU A 57 0.47 2.33 7.99
C LEU A 57 0.64 3.76 7.50
N VAL A 58 1.13 3.96 6.27
CA VAL A 58 1.47 5.29 5.75
C VAL A 58 0.84 5.48 4.39
N ALA A 59 -0.01 6.50 4.26
CA ALA A 59 -0.46 6.99 2.97
C ALA A 59 0.37 8.21 2.61
N GLY A 60 0.93 8.22 1.40
CA GLY A 60 1.60 9.37 0.82
C GLY A 60 0.60 10.43 0.35
N ALA A 61 1.11 11.58 -0.09
CA ALA A 61 0.28 12.58 -0.73
C ALA A 61 -0.15 12.09 -2.11
N GLY A 62 -1.47 12.07 -2.35
CA GLY A 62 -2.02 11.95 -3.70
C GLY A 62 -1.69 13.20 -4.53
N LEU A 63 -1.64 13.03 -5.86
CA LEU A 63 -1.64 14.15 -6.81
C LEU A 63 -3.00 14.87 -6.82
N ASP A 64 -4.06 14.17 -6.40
CA ASP A 64 -5.40 14.71 -6.24
C ASP A 64 -6.16 14.10 -5.04
N GLU A 65 -7.38 14.58 -4.84
CA GLU A 65 -8.26 14.14 -3.74
C GLU A 65 -8.73 12.68 -3.89
N ALA A 66 -8.85 12.16 -5.13
CA ALA A 66 -9.26 10.79 -5.38
C ALA A 66 -8.16 9.80 -4.98
N GLU A 67 -6.92 10.13 -5.32
CA GLU A 67 -5.77 9.33 -4.91
C GLU A 67 -5.56 9.34 -3.39
N MET A 68 -5.72 10.52 -2.76
CA MET A 68 -5.71 10.61 -1.30
C MET A 68 -6.81 9.74 -0.69
N ALA A 69 -8.03 9.80 -1.23
CA ALA A 69 -9.14 8.97 -0.78
C ALA A 69 -8.85 7.46 -0.91
N THR A 70 -8.22 7.02 -2.01
CA THR A 70 -7.77 5.64 -2.18
C THR A 70 -6.79 5.25 -1.08
N GLY A 71 -5.74 6.04 -0.86
CA GLY A 71 -4.73 5.76 0.17
C GLY A 71 -5.35 5.62 1.57
N LEU A 72 -6.26 6.52 1.94
CA LEU A 72 -6.97 6.46 3.22
C LEU A 72 -7.85 5.22 3.37
N ARG A 73 -8.53 4.79 2.29
CA ARG A 73 -9.33 3.56 2.27
C ARG A 73 -8.45 2.33 2.44
N ASP A 74 -7.31 2.30 1.77
CA ASP A 74 -6.34 1.22 1.89
C ASP A 74 -5.79 1.11 3.31
N LEU A 75 -5.44 2.24 3.94
CA LEU A 75 -4.99 2.24 5.34
C LEU A 75 -6.09 1.73 6.27
N GLN A 76 -7.33 2.20 6.12
CA GLN A 76 -8.45 1.73 6.97
C GLN A 76 -8.69 0.24 6.77
N TYR A 77 -8.62 -0.26 5.55
CA TYR A 77 -8.79 -1.67 5.24
C TYR A 77 -7.66 -2.51 5.87
N ALA A 78 -6.40 -2.11 5.66
CA ALA A 78 -5.23 -2.73 6.25
C ALA A 78 -5.33 -2.76 7.78
N GLN A 79 -5.68 -1.64 8.42
CA GLN A 79 -5.88 -1.54 9.86
C GLN A 79 -6.90 -2.58 10.35
N ARG A 80 -8.08 -2.67 9.72
CA ARG A 80 -9.10 -3.67 10.10
C ARG A 80 -8.58 -5.10 9.97
N VAL A 81 -7.92 -5.41 8.85
CA VAL A 81 -7.35 -6.75 8.62
C VAL A 81 -6.31 -7.08 9.68
N ILE A 82 -5.37 -6.18 9.97
CA ILE A 82 -4.32 -6.41 10.97
C ILE A 82 -4.91 -6.68 12.35
N LEU A 83 -5.93 -5.91 12.73
CA LEU A 83 -6.58 -6.08 14.02
C LEU A 83 -7.27 -7.46 14.16
N GLN A 84 -7.67 -8.06 13.04
CA GLN A 84 -8.34 -9.37 12.97
C GLN A 84 -7.36 -10.54 12.76
N ALA A 85 -6.34 -10.37 11.91
CA ALA A 85 -5.47 -11.45 11.43
C ALA A 85 -4.38 -11.83 12.43
N PHE A 86 -3.89 -10.87 13.23
CA PHE A 86 -2.83 -11.12 14.20
C PHE A 86 -3.40 -11.44 15.58
N ALA A 87 -2.83 -12.45 16.25
CA ALA A 87 -3.12 -12.76 17.65
C ALA A 87 -2.27 -11.90 18.60
N GLY A 88 -2.63 -11.87 19.89
CA GLY A 88 -1.86 -11.15 20.91
C GLY A 88 -2.08 -9.63 20.92
N ARG A 89 -1.03 -8.90 21.32
CA ARG A 89 -1.02 -7.44 21.45
C ARG A 89 -0.83 -6.80 20.07
N LYS A 90 -1.62 -5.78 19.78
CA LYS A 90 -1.60 -5.08 18.49
C LYS A 90 -1.55 -3.58 18.73
N VAL A 91 -0.62 -2.92 18.05
CA VAL A 91 -0.56 -1.46 17.98
C VAL A 91 -0.51 -1.09 16.51
N VAL A 92 -1.53 -0.39 16.02
CA VAL A 92 -1.59 0.08 14.64
C VAL A 92 -1.52 1.60 14.64
N ARG A 93 -0.45 2.17 14.08
CA ARG A 93 -0.27 3.61 13.90
C ARG A 93 -0.46 3.97 12.43
N SER A 94 -1.30 4.95 12.14
CA SER A 94 -1.57 5.43 10.78
C SER A 94 -1.10 6.85 10.60
N LEU A 95 -0.31 7.10 9.54
CA LEU A 95 0.21 8.40 9.15
C LEU A 95 -0.30 8.78 7.75
N TYR A 96 -0.77 10.01 7.57
CA TYR A 96 -1.23 10.52 6.28
C TYR A 96 -1.23 12.07 6.25
N PRO A 97 -1.14 12.73 5.08
CA PRO A 97 -0.87 14.17 5.00
C PRO A 97 -1.94 15.08 5.62
N ALA A 98 -3.19 14.61 5.75
CA ALA A 98 -4.23 15.37 6.43
C ALA A 98 -4.06 15.39 7.97
N GLN A 99 -3.12 14.63 8.53
CA GLN A 99 -2.80 14.67 9.96
C GLN A 99 -1.85 15.83 10.28
N PRO A 100 -2.06 16.54 11.40
CA PRO A 100 -1.09 17.52 11.89
C PRO A 100 0.28 16.89 12.13
N GLY A 101 1.33 17.55 11.63
CA GLY A 101 2.72 17.17 11.90
C GLY A 101 3.25 15.99 11.07
N PHE A 102 2.57 15.61 9.99
CA PHE A 102 3.06 14.58 9.07
C PHE A 102 4.40 14.99 8.43
N SER A 103 5.47 14.29 8.82
CA SER A 103 6.85 14.58 8.40
C SER A 103 7.72 13.32 8.40
N VAL A 104 8.96 13.44 7.90
CA VAL A 104 9.96 12.37 7.95
C VAL A 104 10.32 12.03 9.40
N GLU A 105 10.41 13.03 10.27
CA GLU A 105 10.71 12.87 11.69
C GLU A 105 9.58 12.12 12.39
N GLN A 106 8.32 12.41 12.05
CA GLN A 106 7.18 11.68 12.60
C GLN A 106 7.17 10.23 12.12
N PHE A 107 7.56 9.98 10.86
CA PHE A 107 7.75 8.62 10.36
C PHE A 107 8.85 7.88 11.14
N GLU A 108 10.00 8.51 11.35
CA GLU A 108 11.10 7.92 12.14
C GLU A 108 10.68 7.65 13.60
N GLU A 109 10.00 8.59 14.24
CA GLU A 109 9.46 8.41 15.59
C GLU A 109 8.45 7.26 15.65
N ALA A 110 7.55 7.20 14.67
CA ALA A 110 6.57 6.13 14.57
C ALA A 110 7.21 4.77 14.33
N LEU A 111 8.32 4.71 13.62
CA LEU A 111 9.09 3.50 13.41
C LEU A 111 9.81 3.06 14.71
N LYS A 112 10.47 4.00 15.39
CA LYS A 112 11.12 3.73 16.69
C LYS A 112 10.14 3.28 17.77
N ALA A 113 8.91 3.77 17.75
CA ALA A 113 7.85 3.31 18.65
C ALA A 113 7.47 1.82 18.46
N GLY A 114 7.86 1.21 17.34
CA GLY A 114 7.72 -0.23 17.08
C GLY A 114 8.89 -1.09 17.57
N GLU A 115 9.92 -0.50 18.19
CA GLU A 115 11.01 -1.28 18.78
C GLU A 115 10.49 -2.23 19.88
N GLY A 116 11.07 -3.44 19.91
CA GLY A 116 10.66 -4.52 20.81
C GLY A 116 9.43 -5.29 20.35
N ALA A 117 8.88 -5.00 19.16
CA ALA A 117 7.81 -5.81 18.57
C ALA A 117 8.32 -7.17 18.10
N ASP A 118 7.53 -8.22 18.37
CA ASP A 118 7.72 -9.54 17.77
C ASP A 118 7.53 -9.44 16.25
N HIS A 119 6.55 -8.64 15.79
CA HIS A 119 6.38 -8.35 14.36
C HIS A 119 6.19 -6.86 14.11
N LEU A 120 7.13 -6.27 13.38
CA LEU A 120 7.00 -4.94 12.82
C LEU A 120 6.50 -5.01 11.37
N LEU A 121 5.24 -4.63 11.14
CA LEU A 121 4.62 -4.55 9.82
C LEU A 121 4.57 -3.09 9.37
N ILE A 122 5.02 -2.80 8.15
CA ILE A 122 5.02 -1.45 7.60
C ILE A 122 4.33 -1.51 6.25
N TYR A 123 3.36 -0.63 6.03
CA TYR A 123 2.65 -0.50 4.76
C TYR A 123 2.76 0.93 4.26
N LEU A 124 3.34 1.11 3.09
CA LEU A 124 3.44 2.39 2.39
C LEU A 124 2.52 2.34 1.16
N THR A 125 1.59 3.29 1.01
CA THR A 125 0.73 3.39 -0.18
C THR A 125 0.67 4.82 -0.70
N GLY A 126 0.81 5.01 -2.01
CA GLY A 126 0.76 6.32 -2.64
C GLY A 126 1.74 6.44 -3.80
N HIS A 127 2.29 7.63 -4.00
CA HIS A 127 3.24 7.89 -5.09
C HIS A 127 4.65 7.46 -4.75
N GLY A 128 5.39 7.07 -5.79
CA GLY A 128 6.79 6.70 -5.69
C GLY A 128 7.53 7.10 -6.96
N GLY A 129 8.79 7.51 -6.79
CA GLY A 129 9.65 7.98 -7.87
C GLY A 129 10.97 7.22 -7.90
N GLY A 130 10.92 5.89 -8.00
CA GLY A 130 12.08 4.99 -8.17
C GLY A 130 13.10 4.95 -7.02
N PHE A 131 13.37 6.06 -6.33
CA PHE A 131 14.32 6.17 -5.21
C PHE A 131 13.70 6.86 -4.00
N ASN A 132 12.41 7.17 -4.08
CA ASN A 132 11.67 7.81 -3.02
C ASN A 132 10.21 7.34 -2.98
N PHE A 133 9.62 7.48 -1.80
CA PHE A 133 8.19 7.44 -1.56
C PHE A 133 7.69 8.86 -1.29
N GLY A 134 6.67 9.28 -2.04
CA GLY A 134 6.09 10.61 -1.96
C GLY A 134 5.21 10.74 -0.72
N ALA A 135 5.75 11.30 0.36
CA ALA A 135 5.01 11.51 1.58
C ALA A 135 4.19 12.83 1.49
N THR A 136 4.79 13.95 1.11
CA THR A 136 4.09 15.23 0.84
C THR A 136 4.65 15.95 -0.39
N SER A 137 4.04 17.07 -0.80
CA SER A 137 4.57 17.94 -1.87
C SER A 137 5.98 18.48 -1.60
N GLU A 138 6.45 18.44 -0.35
CA GLU A 138 7.77 18.92 0.08
C GLU A 138 8.66 17.82 0.70
N LEU A 139 8.09 16.67 1.09
CA LEU A 139 8.81 15.58 1.76
C LEU A 139 8.73 14.28 0.95
N ASN A 140 9.87 13.89 0.41
CA ASN A 140 10.10 12.59 -0.20
C ASN A 140 10.92 11.72 0.76
N LEU A 141 10.35 10.60 1.21
CA LEU A 141 11.10 9.62 1.98
C LEU A 141 12.01 8.85 1.02
N ARG A 142 13.32 9.13 1.08
CA ARG A 142 14.27 8.40 0.25
C ARG A 142 14.34 6.93 0.67
N THR A 143 14.42 6.05 -0.32
CA THR A 143 14.44 4.60 -0.10
C THR A 143 15.63 4.16 0.76
N ASP A 144 16.82 4.72 0.52
CA ASP A 144 18.03 4.44 1.31
C ASP A 144 17.84 4.81 2.79
N ARG A 145 17.26 5.99 3.06
CA ARG A 145 17.00 6.46 4.42
C ARG A 145 15.99 5.58 5.16
N ILE A 146 14.96 5.08 4.46
CA ILE A 146 14.03 4.10 5.05
C ILE A 146 14.81 2.85 5.48
N PHE A 147 15.67 2.31 4.63
CA PHE A 147 16.44 1.11 4.98
C PHE A 147 17.52 1.34 6.04
N GLU A 148 18.11 2.54 6.11
CA GLU A 148 18.97 2.93 7.24
C GLU A 148 18.22 2.84 8.56
N PHE A 149 16.99 3.36 8.61
CA PHE A 149 16.16 3.26 9.81
C PHE A 149 15.78 1.81 10.12
N LEU A 150 15.33 1.04 9.13
CA LEU A 150 14.96 -0.37 9.33
C LEU A 150 16.14 -1.24 9.80
N SER A 151 17.35 -0.92 9.34
CA SER A 151 18.57 -1.61 9.76
C SER A 151 18.91 -1.37 11.24
N ALA A 152 18.47 -0.22 11.80
CA ALA A 152 18.70 0.16 13.18
C ALA A 152 17.60 -0.31 14.15
N VAL A 153 16.40 -0.59 13.64
CA VAL A 153 15.24 -0.97 14.46
C VAL A 153 15.40 -2.38 15.03
N LYS A 154 15.04 -2.53 16.31
CA LYS A 154 15.06 -3.80 17.03
C LYS A 154 13.67 -4.41 17.04
N ALA A 155 13.41 -5.36 16.16
CA ALA A 155 12.20 -6.20 16.15
C ALA A 155 12.61 -7.66 15.93
N GLU A 156 11.75 -8.63 16.22
CA GLU A 156 12.07 -10.04 15.91
C GLU A 156 11.93 -10.36 14.42
N GLN A 157 10.98 -9.71 13.73
CA GLN A 157 10.86 -9.74 12.26
C GLN A 157 10.26 -8.44 11.72
N ILE A 158 10.65 -8.09 10.48
CA ILE A 158 10.14 -6.92 9.77
C ILE A 158 9.45 -7.36 8.47
N THR A 159 8.29 -6.80 8.19
CA THR A 159 7.62 -6.90 6.88
C THR A 159 7.31 -5.51 6.36
N LEU A 160 7.90 -5.14 5.23
CA LEU A 160 7.65 -3.89 4.53
C LEU A 160 6.86 -4.19 3.25
N MET A 161 5.64 -3.67 3.15
CA MET A 161 4.84 -3.67 1.93
C MET A 161 4.85 -2.26 1.32
N VAL A 162 5.29 -2.13 0.08
CA VAL A 162 5.37 -0.87 -0.66
C VAL A 162 4.46 -0.90 -1.88
N ASP A 163 3.38 -0.11 -1.83
CA ASP A 163 2.42 0.04 -2.92
C ASP A 163 2.56 1.41 -3.58
N CYS A 164 3.48 1.50 -4.54
CA CYS A 164 3.70 2.70 -5.34
C CYS A 164 4.36 2.36 -6.68
N CYS A 165 4.44 3.35 -7.57
CA CYS A 165 5.14 3.20 -8.85
C CYS A 165 6.63 2.86 -8.64
N TRP A 166 7.15 1.96 -9.49
CA TRP A 166 8.55 1.50 -9.45
C TRP A 166 8.99 0.95 -8.09
N SER A 167 8.04 0.45 -7.28
CA SER A 167 8.29 0.00 -5.91
C SER A 167 9.32 -1.13 -5.83
N GLY A 168 9.54 -1.91 -6.90
CA GLY A 168 10.62 -2.90 -6.96
C GLY A 168 12.03 -2.34 -6.73
N GLN A 169 12.24 -1.04 -6.84
CA GLN A 169 13.50 -0.40 -6.44
C GLN A 169 13.76 -0.51 -4.93
N PHE A 170 12.73 -0.60 -4.09
CA PHE A 170 12.88 -0.86 -2.66
C PHE A 170 13.46 -2.26 -2.41
N ALA A 171 13.04 -3.25 -3.20
CA ALA A 171 13.63 -4.58 -3.13
C ALA A 171 15.12 -4.58 -3.52
N LEU A 172 15.50 -3.81 -4.56
CA LEU A 172 16.90 -3.66 -4.96
C LEU A 172 17.74 -2.89 -3.93
N GLU A 173 17.16 -1.86 -3.30
CA GLU A 173 17.85 -1.09 -2.26
C GLU A 173 18.08 -1.94 -1.01
N MET A 174 17.10 -2.75 -0.59
CA MET A 174 17.23 -3.65 0.57
C MET A 174 18.51 -4.50 0.52
N GLU A 175 18.92 -4.95 -0.67
CA GLU A 175 20.11 -5.78 -0.84
C GLU A 175 21.40 -5.11 -0.37
N LYS A 176 21.46 -3.78 -0.40
CA LYS A 176 22.62 -2.98 0.00
C LYS A 176 22.77 -2.84 1.52
N HIS A 177 21.76 -3.23 2.29
CA HIS A 177 21.72 -3.04 3.74
C HIS A 177 21.83 -4.37 4.51
N GLN A 178 22.27 -4.31 5.76
CA GLN A 178 22.31 -5.46 6.66
C GLN A 178 21.32 -5.24 7.80
N PHE A 179 20.60 -6.30 8.18
CA PHE A 179 19.54 -6.23 9.18
C PHE A 179 19.86 -7.12 10.38
N ALA A 180 19.47 -6.66 11.56
CA ALA A 180 19.62 -7.41 12.80
C ALA A 180 18.61 -8.56 12.93
N CYS A 181 17.49 -8.50 12.20
CA CYS A 181 16.41 -9.47 12.19
C CYS A 181 16.02 -9.85 10.74
N PRO A 182 15.25 -10.94 10.54
CA PRO A 182 14.68 -11.24 9.25
C PRO A 182 13.80 -10.09 8.74
N ILE A 183 14.00 -9.70 7.49
CA ILE A 183 13.18 -8.69 6.81
C ILE A 183 12.58 -9.26 5.52
N SER A 184 11.33 -8.94 5.27
CA SER A 184 10.62 -9.21 4.02
C SER A 184 10.20 -7.88 3.38
N VAL A 185 10.53 -7.67 2.11
CA VAL A 185 10.07 -6.52 1.32
C VAL A 185 9.17 -7.01 0.20
N ILE A 186 7.92 -6.57 0.21
CA ILE A 186 6.90 -6.87 -0.78
C ILE A 186 6.57 -5.58 -1.52
N THR A 187 6.57 -5.61 -2.84
CA THR A 187 6.32 -4.43 -3.68
C THR A 187 5.12 -4.66 -4.57
N SER A 188 4.44 -3.60 -5.02
CA SER A 188 3.31 -3.74 -5.95
C SER A 188 3.72 -3.88 -7.41
N THR A 189 4.96 -3.50 -7.74
CA THR A 189 5.55 -3.61 -9.07
C THR A 189 7.00 -4.07 -9.01
N ASP A 190 7.56 -4.39 -10.17
CA ASP A 190 9.01 -4.42 -10.34
C ASP A 190 9.63 -3.01 -10.35
N ALA A 191 10.94 -2.98 -10.56
CA ALA A 191 11.76 -1.77 -10.52
C ALA A 191 11.70 -0.93 -11.82
N LYS A 192 10.99 -1.41 -12.86
CA LYS A 192 10.99 -0.86 -14.22
C LYS A 192 9.65 -0.24 -14.61
N HIS A 193 8.56 -0.73 -14.02
CA HIS A 193 7.22 -0.35 -14.40
C HIS A 193 6.49 0.47 -13.32
N PRO A 194 5.64 1.43 -13.72
CA PRO A 194 4.75 2.13 -12.80
C PRO A 194 3.62 1.24 -12.32
N ALA A 195 3.06 1.56 -11.16
CA ALA A 195 1.93 0.85 -10.58
C ALA A 195 0.62 1.43 -11.12
N PRO A 196 -0.36 0.59 -11.50
CA PRO A 196 -1.69 1.08 -11.75
C PRO A 196 -2.36 1.44 -10.42
N PHE A 197 -2.54 2.73 -10.19
CA PHE A 197 -3.19 3.25 -9.00
C PHE A 197 -4.71 3.36 -9.22
N PRO A 198 -5.54 2.67 -8.43
CA PRO A 198 -6.98 2.73 -8.62
C PRO A 198 -7.54 4.02 -8.02
N VAL A 199 -8.04 4.90 -8.87
CA VAL A 199 -8.60 6.21 -8.48
C VAL A 199 -10.13 6.24 -8.57
N SER A 200 -10.80 5.09 -8.42
CA SER A 200 -12.25 5.06 -8.58
C SER A 200 -12.94 4.01 -7.71
N PHE A 201 -14.16 4.33 -7.28
CA PHE A 201 -15.03 3.41 -6.52
C PHE A 201 -15.46 2.17 -7.32
N VAL A 202 -15.38 2.21 -8.66
CA VAL A 202 -15.62 1.05 -9.54
C VAL A 202 -14.33 0.34 -9.96
N GLY A 203 -13.18 0.87 -9.59
CA GLY A 203 -11.88 0.30 -9.93
C GLY A 203 -11.54 -0.93 -9.07
N PRO A 204 -10.63 -1.79 -9.54
CA PRO A 204 -10.08 -2.85 -8.70
C PRO A 204 -9.35 -2.24 -7.50
N ARG A 205 -9.24 -3.00 -6.40
CA ARG A 205 -8.46 -2.58 -5.23
C ARG A 205 -6.97 -2.38 -5.59
N SER A 206 -6.29 -1.58 -4.78
CA SER A 206 -4.84 -1.44 -4.86
C SER A 206 -4.14 -2.78 -4.61
N TYR A 207 -2.86 -2.86 -4.92
CA TYR A 207 -2.11 -4.09 -4.71
C TYR A 207 -2.05 -4.40 -3.21
N GLY A 208 -1.72 -3.40 -2.38
CA GLY A 208 -1.65 -3.54 -0.93
C GLY A 208 -2.99 -3.97 -0.34
N ALA A 209 -4.10 -3.33 -0.71
CA ALA A 209 -5.42 -3.75 -0.25
C ALA A 209 -5.81 -5.17 -0.72
N THR A 210 -5.33 -5.60 -1.90
CA THR A 210 -5.50 -6.98 -2.36
C THR A 210 -4.65 -7.95 -1.52
N TRP A 211 -3.39 -7.60 -1.22
CA TRP A 211 -2.52 -8.39 -0.37
C TRP A 211 -3.08 -8.57 1.03
N PHE A 212 -3.57 -7.50 1.65
CA PHE A 212 -4.24 -7.57 2.95
C PHE A 212 -5.49 -8.46 2.91
N SER A 213 -6.19 -8.59 1.77
CA SER A 213 -7.35 -9.48 1.67
C SER A 213 -7.02 -10.98 1.74
N PHE A 214 -5.74 -11.34 1.62
CA PHE A 214 -5.25 -12.71 1.71
C PHE A 214 -4.27 -12.92 2.88
N LEU A 215 -4.03 -11.90 3.70
CA LEU A 215 -3.00 -11.92 4.75
C LEU A 215 -3.29 -12.96 5.84
N ASP A 216 -4.56 -13.31 6.05
CA ASP A 216 -5.00 -14.40 6.92
C ASP A 216 -4.41 -15.77 6.55
N ARG A 217 -3.96 -15.94 5.30
CA ARG A 217 -3.29 -17.15 4.80
C ARG A 217 -1.76 -17.14 5.03
N GLY A 218 -1.25 -16.07 5.62
CA GLY A 218 0.18 -15.80 5.78
C GLY A 218 0.77 -14.95 4.65
N PRO A 219 1.90 -14.26 4.89
CA PRO A 219 2.50 -13.31 3.94
C PRO A 219 2.82 -13.91 2.57
N GLU A 220 3.25 -15.17 2.54
CA GLU A 220 3.63 -15.90 1.33
C GLU A 220 2.48 -16.16 0.39
N GLU A 221 1.45 -16.80 0.94
CA GLU A 221 0.24 -17.11 0.21
C GLU A 221 -0.44 -15.82 -0.22
N ALA A 222 -0.44 -14.80 0.63
CA ALA A 222 -1.00 -13.49 0.32
C ALA A 222 -0.30 -12.85 -0.90
N PHE A 223 1.03 -12.92 -0.96
CA PHE A 223 1.79 -12.43 -2.12
C PHE A 223 1.44 -13.21 -3.40
N ARG A 224 1.47 -14.54 -3.34
CA ARG A 224 1.18 -15.39 -4.51
C ARG A 224 -0.25 -15.17 -5.01
N ALA A 225 -1.24 -15.21 -4.12
CA ALA A 225 -2.64 -15.00 -4.45
C ALA A 225 -2.89 -13.59 -5.01
N THR A 226 -2.18 -12.57 -4.50
CA THR A 226 -2.26 -11.21 -5.04
C THR A 226 -1.74 -11.15 -6.47
N ASN A 227 -0.55 -11.69 -6.73
CA ASN A 227 0.01 -11.73 -8.09
C ASN A 227 -0.87 -12.50 -9.06
N GLU A 228 -1.42 -13.65 -8.66
CA GLU A 228 -2.38 -14.41 -9.47
C GLU A 228 -3.65 -13.62 -9.77
N TRP A 229 -4.18 -12.90 -8.78
CA TRP A 229 -5.35 -12.04 -8.97
C TRP A 229 -5.04 -10.88 -9.92
N ARG A 230 -3.92 -10.19 -9.72
CA ARG A 230 -3.51 -9.03 -10.52
C ARG A 230 -3.16 -9.40 -11.95
N ALA A 231 -2.57 -10.58 -12.19
CA ALA A 231 -2.33 -11.10 -13.53
C ALA A 231 -3.61 -11.20 -14.37
N ARG A 232 -4.75 -11.52 -13.74
CA ARG A 232 -6.07 -11.60 -14.42
C ARG A 232 -6.59 -10.24 -14.86
N LEU A 233 -6.07 -9.15 -14.28
CA LEU A 233 -6.43 -7.79 -14.64
C LEU A 233 -5.61 -7.24 -15.81
N GLN A 234 -4.59 -7.96 -16.29
CA GLN A 234 -3.72 -7.53 -17.40
C GLN A 234 -4.48 -6.98 -18.61
N PRO A 235 -5.61 -7.56 -19.07
CA PRO A 235 -6.34 -7.02 -20.21
C PRO A 235 -6.98 -5.64 -19.99
N LEU A 236 -7.09 -5.19 -18.73
CA LEU A 236 -7.70 -3.90 -18.37
C LEU A 236 -6.69 -2.75 -18.33
N TYR A 237 -5.39 -3.04 -18.45
CA TYR A 237 -4.33 -2.05 -18.31
C TYR A 237 -3.48 -1.95 -19.58
N PRO A 238 -2.93 -0.76 -19.88
CA PRO A 238 -1.99 -0.58 -20.98
C PRO A 238 -0.76 -1.49 -20.87
N GLU A 239 -0.19 -1.86 -22.02
CA GLU A 239 1.13 -2.47 -22.09
C GLU A 239 2.17 -1.53 -21.43
N GLY A 240 3.00 -2.08 -20.54
CA GLY A 240 4.00 -1.32 -19.77
C GLY A 240 3.60 -0.95 -18.34
N MET A 241 2.37 -1.27 -17.90
CA MET A 241 2.00 -1.16 -16.48
C MET A 241 2.51 -2.36 -15.67
N GLY A 242 3.07 -2.10 -14.49
CA GLY A 242 3.52 -3.12 -13.54
C GLY A 242 2.34 -3.65 -12.75
N LEU A 243 1.86 -4.84 -13.08
CA LEU A 243 0.74 -5.47 -12.36
C LEU A 243 1.16 -6.49 -11.31
N LEU A 244 2.39 -7.00 -11.44
CA LEU A 244 2.93 -8.03 -10.57
C LEU A 244 3.96 -7.42 -9.64
N GLY A 245 3.81 -7.74 -8.37
CA GLY A 245 4.72 -7.37 -7.31
C GLY A 245 5.94 -8.27 -7.26
N THR A 246 6.96 -7.79 -6.56
CA THR A 246 8.14 -8.58 -6.19
C THR A 246 8.15 -8.85 -4.69
N TRP A 247 8.82 -9.91 -4.28
CA TRP A 247 9.06 -10.19 -2.88
C TRP A 247 10.48 -10.69 -2.69
N VAL A 248 11.21 -10.03 -1.78
CA VAL A 248 12.56 -10.39 -1.38
C VAL A 248 12.58 -10.56 0.13
N GLN A 249 13.32 -11.58 0.59
CA GLN A 249 13.54 -11.85 2.01
C GLN A 249 15.03 -11.89 2.31
N LYS A 250 15.42 -11.28 3.43
CA LYS A 250 16.80 -11.32 3.91
C LYS A 250 16.83 -11.81 5.36
N ARG A 251 17.74 -12.73 5.65
CA ARG A 251 18.00 -13.24 7.00
C ARG A 251 19.05 -12.39 7.70
N PRO A 252 19.14 -12.43 9.04
CA PRO A 252 20.20 -11.76 9.77
C PRO A 252 21.57 -12.28 9.35
N ALA A 253 22.55 -11.38 9.22
CA ALA A 253 23.92 -11.72 8.83
C ALA A 253 24.61 -12.73 9.78
N SER A 254 24.13 -12.86 11.02
CA SER A 254 24.63 -13.84 12.00
C SER A 254 24.24 -15.28 11.66
N VAL A 255 23.14 -15.48 10.92
CA VAL A 255 22.65 -16.81 10.51
C VAL A 255 23.45 -17.35 9.32
N ASP A 256 23.88 -16.47 8.41
CA ASP A 256 24.59 -16.86 7.18
C ASP A 256 26.04 -17.32 7.45
N ARG A 257 26.68 -16.84 8.53
CA ARG A 257 28.07 -17.23 8.88
C ARG A 257 28.20 -18.66 9.39
N ASN A 258 27.14 -19.24 9.96
CA ASN A 258 27.16 -20.62 10.47
C ASN A 258 27.02 -21.68 9.37
N VAL A 259 26.66 -21.29 8.15
CA VAL A 259 26.57 -22.21 7.00
C VAL A 259 27.93 -22.35 6.29
N SER A 260 28.78 -21.33 6.35
CA SER A 260 30.08 -21.32 5.66
C SER A 260 31.26 -21.92 6.43
N THR A 261 31.10 -22.28 7.71
CA THR A 261 32.16 -22.90 8.53
C THR A 261 31.91 -24.39 8.82
N GLY A 262 31.01 -25.03 8.06
CA GLY A 262 30.72 -26.46 8.14
C GLY A 262 31.51 -27.32 7.14
N LEU A 263 32.80 -27.02 6.95
CA LEU A 263 33.78 -27.86 6.24
C LEU A 263 35.05 -28.01 7.06
#